data_AF-A0A6N7ZMU6-F1
#
_entry.id   AF-A0A6N7ZMU6-F1
#
_cell.length_a   1.000
_cell.length_b   1.000
_cell.length_c   1.000
_cell.angle_alpha   90.00
_cell.angle_beta   90.00
_cell.angle_gamma   90.00
#
_symmetry.space_group_name_H-M   'P 1'
#
loop_
_entity.id
_entity.type
_entity.pdbx_description
1 polymer ?
#
loop_
_entity_poly.entity_id
_entity_poly.type
_entity_poly.pdbx_seq_one_letter_code
_entity_poly.pdbx_strand_id
1 'polypeptide(L)'
;MRVTPALPLSLVALDDTVVLVARTPRARAVTDRDAVLALRALAESEWDRARPADDALAPTEDTLLRLLAEGKTDSAVAARLGVSPRTVRRHAAGLMGRLGATSRFEAGARAAQRGWIRITDR
;
A
#
# COMPACT_ATOMS: atom_id res chain seq x y z
N MET A 1 7.86 1.35 -11.27
CA MET A 1 7.80 1.91 -9.89
C MET A 1 7.15 0.85 -8.99
N ARG A 2 7.66 0.62 -7.78
CA ARG A 2 7.06 -0.32 -6.81
C ARG A 2 6.70 0.42 -5.52
N VAL A 3 5.68 -0.06 -4.80
CA VAL A 3 5.18 0.53 -3.56
C VAL A 3 5.10 -0.51 -2.44
N THR A 4 5.34 -0.06 -1.21
CA THR A 4 5.18 -0.86 0.01
C THR A 4 4.39 -0.05 1.05
N PRO A 5 3.47 -0.66 1.81
CA PRO A 5 2.59 0.06 2.74
C PRO A 5 3.31 0.66 3.95
N ALA A 6 4.53 0.22 4.27
CA ALA A 6 5.34 0.80 5.32
C ALA A 6 6.82 0.65 5.01
N LEU A 7 7.55 1.77 4.97
CA LEU A 7 9.00 1.80 4.99
C LEU A 7 9.44 2.25 6.39
N PRO A 8 10.03 1.36 7.22
CA PRO A 8 10.45 1.69 8.58
C PRO A 8 11.62 2.70 8.62
N LEU A 9 12.27 2.93 7.48
CA LEU A 9 13.42 3.80 7.25
C LEU A 9 13.47 4.21 5.77
N SER A 10 13.78 5.49 5.49
CA SER A 10 14.05 5.96 4.13
C SER A 10 15.52 5.77 3.81
N LEU A 11 15.83 5.11 2.70
CA LEU A 11 17.20 4.77 2.32
C LEU A 11 17.48 5.20 0.88
N VAL A 12 18.64 5.80 0.64
CA VAL A 12 19.15 6.10 -0.71
C VAL A 12 20.55 5.51 -0.84
N ALA A 13 20.70 4.47 -1.65
CA ALA A 13 22.00 3.94 -2.05
C ALA A 13 22.51 4.75 -3.25
N LEU A 14 23.69 5.34 -3.13
CA LEU A 14 24.31 6.12 -4.21
C LEU A 14 25.16 5.22 -5.10
N ASP A 15 25.95 4.34 -4.46
CA ASP A 15 26.86 3.38 -5.08
C ASP A 15 27.19 2.24 -4.08
N ASP A 16 28.28 1.51 -4.33
CA ASP A 16 28.77 0.42 -3.47
C ASP A 16 29.53 0.90 -2.21
N THR A 17 29.58 2.21 -1.96
CA THR A 17 30.40 2.83 -0.92
C THR A 17 29.62 3.73 0.03
N VAL A 18 28.46 4.25 -0.36
CA VAL A 18 27.65 5.15 0.48
C VAL A 18 26.17 4.85 0.41
N VAL A 19 25.56 4.71 1.60
CA VAL A 19 24.11 4.68 1.79
C VAL A 19 23.68 5.79 2.73
N LEU A 20 22.71 6.60 2.31
CA LEU A 20 22.04 7.57 3.17
C LEU A 20 20.84 6.91 3.85
N VAL A 21 20.85 6.86 5.18
CA VAL A 21 19.71 6.40 5.98
C VAL A 21 19.06 7.60 6.64
N ALA A 22 17.77 7.81 6.35
CA ALA A 22 16.99 8.93 6.84
C ALA A 22 15.83 8.47 7.73
N ARG A 23 15.73 9.14 8.87
CA ARG A 23 14.53 9.19 9.73
C ARG A 23 14.25 10.66 9.96
N THR A 24 13.31 11.20 9.20
CA THR A 24 13.04 12.64 9.13
C THR A 24 12.90 13.26 10.53
N PRO A 25 13.58 14.39 10.80
CA PRO A 25 14.36 15.22 9.88
C PRO A 25 15.85 14.85 9.76
N ARG A 26 16.32 13.75 10.37
CA ARG A 26 17.75 13.38 10.40
C ARG A 26 18.10 12.41 9.28
N ALA A 27 19.29 12.59 8.70
CA ALA A 27 19.92 11.65 7.79
C ALA A 27 21.35 11.37 8.23
N ARG A 28 21.83 10.15 7.98
CA ARG A 28 23.21 9.76 8.24
C ARG A 28 23.77 9.03 7.03
N ALA A 29 24.98 9.42 6.61
CA ALA A 29 25.76 8.65 5.66
C ALA A 29 26.39 7.46 6.37
N VAL A 30 26.17 6.28 5.79
CA VAL A 30 26.82 5.03 6.16
C VAL A 30 27.81 4.72 5.05
N THR A 31 29.09 4.66 5.41
CA THR A 31 30.21 4.41 4.47
C THR A 31 31.01 3.17 4.84
N ASP A 32 30.69 2.54 5.97
CA ASP A 32 31.26 1.24 6.32
C ASP A 32 30.80 0.19 5.29
N ARG A 33 31.76 -0.53 4.70
CA ARG A 33 31.50 -1.39 3.54
C ARG A 33 30.51 -2.50 3.86
N ASP A 34 30.68 -3.16 5.01
CA ASP A 34 29.82 -4.28 5.40
C ASP A 34 28.41 -3.77 5.72
N ALA A 35 28.30 -2.62 6.39
CA ALA A 35 27.01 -1.97 6.63
C ALA A 35 26.33 -1.52 5.32
N VAL A 36 27.09 -0.98 4.36
CA VAL A 36 26.57 -0.57 3.03
C VAL A 36 26.02 -1.79 2.28
N LEU A 37 26.77 -2.88 2.23
CA LEU A 37 26.33 -4.12 1.56
C LEU A 37 25.08 -4.70 2.24
N ALA A 38 25.05 -4.75 3.57
CA ALA A 38 23.90 -5.24 4.32
C ALA A 38 22.64 -4.39 4.10
N LEU A 39 22.78 -3.06 4.11
CA LEU A 39 21.68 -2.12 3.89
C LEU A 39 21.13 -2.18 2.46
N ARG A 40 21.99 -2.42 1.46
CA ARG A 40 21.56 -2.65 0.08
C ARG A 40 20.82 -3.96 -0.09
N ALA A 41 21.35 -5.06 0.47
CA ALA A 41 20.66 -6.34 0.46
C ALA A 41 19.28 -6.27 1.12
N LEU A 42 19.16 -5.50 2.21
CA LEU A 42 17.87 -5.21 2.83
C LEU A 42 16.95 -4.43 1.88
N ALA A 43 17.43 -3.35 1.26
CA ALA A 43 16.65 -2.55 0.33
C ALA A 43 16.17 -3.37 -0.89
N GLU A 44 17.02 -4.24 -1.43
CA GLU A 44 16.69 -5.17 -2.52
C GLU A 44 15.63 -6.18 -2.10
N SER A 45 15.76 -6.79 -0.92
CA SER A 45 14.73 -7.68 -0.35
C SER A 45 13.39 -6.95 -0.18
N GLU A 46 13.40 -5.71 0.32
CA GLU A 46 12.18 -4.90 0.44
C GLU A 46 11.60 -4.51 -0.93
N TRP A 47 12.46 -4.22 -1.91
CA TRP A 47 12.04 -3.94 -3.28
C TRP A 47 11.37 -5.15 -3.95
N ASP A 48 11.91 -6.35 -3.74
CA ASP A 48 11.33 -7.59 -4.28
C ASP A 48 9.98 -7.91 -3.64
N ARG A 49 9.81 -7.59 -2.36
CA ARG A 49 8.54 -7.70 -1.62
C ARG A 49 7.54 -6.59 -1.99
N ALA A 50 8.02 -5.43 -2.44
CA ALA A 50 7.17 -4.31 -2.84
C ALA A 50 6.33 -4.68 -4.07
N ARG A 51 5.14 -4.09 -4.20
CA ARG A 51 4.22 -4.39 -5.32
C ARG A 51 4.43 -3.42 -6.48
N PRO A 52 4.18 -3.82 -7.73
CA PRO A 52 4.11 -2.88 -8.85
C PRO A 52 3.14 -1.73 -8.52
N ALA A 53 3.53 -0.48 -8.83
CA ALA A 53 2.72 0.70 -8.55
C ALA A 53 1.36 0.67 -9.26
N ASP A 54 1.26 -0.02 -10.40
CA ASP A 54 0.00 -0.16 -11.14
C ASP A 54 -1.02 -1.04 -10.39
N ASP A 55 -0.55 -1.81 -9.41
CA ASP A 55 -1.37 -2.62 -8.51
C ASP A 55 -1.58 -1.94 -7.14
N ALA A 56 -1.05 -0.72 -6.97
CA ALA A 56 -1.28 0.11 -5.78
C ALA A 56 -2.73 0.61 -5.76
N LEU A 57 -3.32 0.66 -4.57
CA LEU A 57 -4.61 1.33 -4.38
C LEU A 57 -4.39 2.84 -4.33
N ALA A 58 -5.23 3.61 -5.01
CA ALA A 58 -5.36 5.02 -4.70
C ALA A 58 -5.85 5.17 -3.23
N PRO A 59 -5.52 6.26 -2.51
CA PRO A 59 -5.94 6.43 -1.11
C PRO A 59 -7.46 6.31 -0.89
N THR A 60 -8.24 6.75 -1.88
CA THR A 60 -9.70 6.62 -1.90
C THR A 60 -10.19 5.19 -2.10
N GLU A 61 -9.41 4.35 -2.80
CA GLU A 61 -9.72 2.94 -3.02
C GLU A 61 -9.44 2.08 -1.78
N ASP A 62 -8.38 2.38 -1.01
CA ASP A 62 -8.12 1.75 0.31
C ASP A 62 -9.28 2.02 1.27
N THR A 63 -9.71 3.29 1.36
CA THR A 63 -10.85 3.68 2.19
C THR A 63 -12.13 2.97 1.75
N LEU A 64 -12.38 2.89 0.43
CA LEU A 64 -13.53 2.18 -0.12
C LEU A 64 -13.50 0.70 0.24
N LEU A 65 -12.36 0.00 0.06
CA LEU A 65 -12.24 -1.43 0.38
C LEU A 65 -12.45 -1.74 1.86
N ARG A 66 -11.97 -0.88 2.77
CA ARG A 66 -12.23 -1.02 4.21
C ARG A 66 -13.71 -0.92 4.52
N LEU A 67 -14.37 0.12 4.02
CA LEU A 67 -15.80 0.32 4.27
C LEU A 67 -16.66 -0.77 3.63
N LEU A 68 -16.25 -1.31 2.48
CA LEU A 68 -16.90 -2.47 1.86
C LEU A 68 -16.70 -3.75 2.70
N ALA A 69 -15.49 -3.97 3.25
CA ALA A 69 -15.21 -5.09 4.14
C ALA A 69 -15.99 -5.01 5.46
N GLU A 70 -16.26 -3.80 5.96
CA GLU A 70 -17.15 -3.54 7.11
C GLU A 70 -18.65 -3.66 6.77
N GLY A 71 -19.01 -3.98 5.52
CA GLY A 71 -20.41 -4.14 5.10
C GLY A 71 -21.19 -2.82 4.96
N LYS A 72 -20.51 -1.67 4.86
CA LYS A 72 -21.18 -0.37 4.68
C LYS A 72 -21.86 -0.30 3.31
N THR A 73 -23.01 0.38 3.26
CA THR A 73 -23.77 0.62 2.03
C THR A 73 -23.10 1.68 1.16
N ASP A 74 -23.36 1.65 -0.16
CA ASP A 74 -22.80 2.65 -1.09
C ASP A 74 -23.15 4.09 -0.68
N SER A 75 -24.31 4.31 -0.06
CA SER A 75 -24.75 5.62 0.43
C SER A 75 -23.95 6.10 1.65
N ALA A 76 -23.66 5.20 2.60
CA ALA A 76 -22.82 5.52 3.75
C ALA A 76 -21.38 5.83 3.32
N VAL A 77 -20.85 5.06 2.36
CA VAL A 77 -19.52 5.30 1.78
C VAL A 77 -19.48 6.60 0.99
N ALA A 78 -20.51 6.88 0.19
CA ALA A 78 -20.64 8.11 -0.58
C ALA A 78 -20.61 9.35 0.32
N ALA A 79 -21.35 9.32 1.44
CA ALA A 79 -21.36 10.39 2.43
C ALA A 79 -19.98 10.59 3.07
N ARG A 80 -19.26 9.50 3.38
CA ARG A 80 -17.89 9.56 3.95
C ARG A 80 -16.87 10.14 2.98
N LEU A 81 -16.98 9.80 1.70
CA LEU A 81 -16.00 10.17 0.66
C LEU A 81 -16.35 11.47 -0.08
N GLY A 82 -17.52 12.08 0.19
CA GLY A 82 -17.95 13.30 -0.50
C GLY A 82 -18.26 13.11 -1.98
N VAL A 83 -18.69 11.91 -2.38
CA VAL A 83 -18.99 11.56 -3.78
C VAL A 83 -20.39 10.98 -3.93
N SER A 84 -20.89 10.80 -5.16
CA SER A 84 -22.20 10.17 -5.37
C SER A 84 -22.16 8.64 -5.13
N PRO A 85 -23.28 8.01 -4.73
CA PRO A 85 -23.37 6.54 -4.65
C PRO A 85 -23.08 5.83 -5.98
N ARG A 86 -23.37 6.48 -7.10
CA ARG A 86 -23.03 5.98 -8.45
C ARG A 86 -21.51 5.92 -8.66
N THR A 87 -20.79 6.93 -8.18
CA THR A 87 -19.32 6.97 -8.20
C THR A 87 -18.75 5.83 -7.36
N VAL A 88 -19.28 5.61 -6.15
CA VAL A 88 -18.90 4.48 -5.29
C VAL A 88 -19.07 3.14 -5.99
N ARG A 89 -20.23 2.89 -6.61
CA ARG A 89 -20.48 1.65 -7.38
C ARG A 89 -19.48 1.43 -8.51
N ARG A 90 -19.15 2.50 -9.26
CA ARG A 90 -18.17 2.42 -10.35
C ARG A 90 -16.79 2.03 -9.81
N HIS A 91 -16.33 2.64 -8.72
CA HIS A 91 -15.05 2.29 -8.10
C HIS A 91 -15.06 0.88 -7.51
N ALA A 92 -16.14 0.49 -6.84
CA ALA A 92 -16.30 -0.86 -6.28
C ALA A 92 -16.25 -1.93 -7.39
N ALA A 93 -16.91 -1.69 -8.52
CA ALA A 93 -16.85 -2.59 -9.68
C ALA A 93 -15.43 -2.71 -10.26
N GLY A 94 -14.70 -1.60 -10.38
CA GLY A 94 -13.30 -1.60 -10.80
C GLY A 94 -12.40 -2.41 -9.86
N LEU A 95 -12.58 -2.23 -8.54
CA LEU A 95 -11.82 -2.95 -7.52
C LEU A 95 -12.17 -4.44 -7.50
N MET A 96 -13.45 -4.80 -7.62
CA MET A 96 -13.88 -6.19 -7.78
C MET A 96 -13.21 -6.83 -9.01
N GLY A 97 -13.16 -6.13 -10.14
CA GLY A 97 -12.45 -6.58 -11.34
C GLY A 97 -10.96 -6.84 -11.10
N ARG A 98 -10.25 -5.89 -10.46
CA ARG A 98 -8.82 -6.05 -10.10
C ARG A 98 -8.57 -7.20 -9.11
N LEU A 99 -9.51 -7.43 -8.21
CA LEU A 99 -9.44 -8.49 -7.20
C LEU A 99 -9.95 -9.84 -7.72
N GLY A 100 -10.54 -9.87 -8.93
CA GLY A 100 -11.23 -11.03 -9.48
C GLY A 100 -12.43 -11.47 -8.64
N ALA A 101 -13.00 -10.57 -7.85
CA ALA A 101 -14.07 -10.86 -6.91
C ALA A 101 -15.45 -10.70 -7.57
N THR A 102 -16.37 -11.58 -7.20
CA THR A 102 -17.77 -11.59 -7.66
C THR A 102 -18.71 -10.90 -6.68
N SER A 103 -18.24 -10.66 -5.45
CA SER A 103 -18.99 -9.93 -4.43
C SER A 103 -18.11 -8.93 -3.69
N ARG A 104 -18.75 -7.95 -3.06
CA ARG A 104 -18.09 -6.93 -2.23
C ARG A 104 -17.34 -7.53 -1.04
N PHE A 105 -17.95 -8.54 -0.41
CA PHE A 105 -17.34 -9.26 0.70
C PHE A 105 -16.11 -10.04 0.25
N GLU A 106 -16.21 -10.75 -0.89
CA GLU A 106 -15.08 -11.44 -1.49
C GLU A 106 -13.95 -10.48 -1.88
N ALA A 107 -14.29 -9.28 -2.38
CA ALA A 107 -13.30 -8.23 -2.66
C ALA A 107 -12.57 -7.80 -1.38
N GLY A 108 -13.29 -7.55 -0.28
CA GLY A 108 -12.70 -7.25 1.02
C GLY A 108 -11.77 -8.38 1.51
N ALA A 109 -12.22 -9.64 1.43
CA ALA A 109 -11.43 -10.79 1.84
C ALA A 109 -10.16 -10.98 1.01
N ARG A 110 -10.26 -10.87 -0.33
CA ARG A 110 -9.10 -10.95 -1.23
C ARG A 110 -8.16 -9.77 -1.06
N ALA A 111 -8.68 -8.57 -0.81
CA ALA A 111 -7.86 -7.40 -0.50
C ALA A 111 -7.08 -7.62 0.82
N ALA A 112 -7.69 -8.22 1.84
CA ALA A 112 -7.00 -8.58 3.08
C ALA A 112 -5.93 -9.67 2.86
N GLN A 113 -6.23 -10.73 2.11
CA GLN A 113 -5.27 -11.80 1.76
C GLN A 113 -4.09 -11.25 0.96
N ARG A 114 -4.36 -10.35 0.01
CA ARG A 114 -3.33 -9.64 -0.74
C ARG A 114 -2.68 -8.54 0.10
N GLY A 115 -2.99 -8.33 1.37
CA GLY A 115 -2.41 -7.28 2.20
C GLY A 115 -2.57 -5.87 1.62
N TRP A 116 -3.67 -5.61 0.92
CA TRP A 116 -4.07 -4.29 0.41
C TRP A 116 -4.68 -3.44 1.53
N ILE A 117 -5.46 -4.09 2.40
CA ILE A 117 -6.05 -3.50 3.59
C ILE A 117 -5.67 -4.34 4.80
N ARG A 118 -5.52 -3.69 5.96
CA ARG A 118 -5.56 -4.38 7.26
C ARG A 118 -6.95 -4.20 7.83
N ILE A 119 -7.65 -5.29 8.14
CA ILE A 119 -8.90 -5.22 8.88
C ILE A 119 -8.49 -4.92 10.32
N THR A 120 -8.59 -3.66 10.72
CA THR A 120 -8.40 -3.26 12.11
C THR A 120 -9.75 -3.41 12.77
N ASP A 121 -9.90 -4.44 13.61
CA ASP A 121 -11.09 -4.66 14.42
C ASP A 121 -11.30 -3.46 15.35
N ARG A 122 -12.49 -2.85 15.31
CA ARG A 122 -12.87 -1.77 16.22
C ARG A 122 -14.38 -1.72 16.44
#